data_AF-A0A067TFD1-F1
#
_entry.id   AF-A0A067TFD1-F1
#
_cell.length_a   1.000
_cell.length_b   1.000
_cell.length_c   1.000
_cell.angle_alpha   90.00
_cell.angle_beta   90.00
_cell.angle_gamma   90.00
#
_symmetry.space_group_name_H-M   'P 1'
#
loop_
_entity.id
_entity.type
_entity.pdbx_description
1 polymer ?
#
loop_
_entity_poly.entity_id
_entity_poly.type
_entity_poly.pdbx_seq_one_letter_code
_entity_poly.pdbx_strand_id
1 'polypeptide(L)'
;MDAAIAIRIPQEIKHNILSFCPKSSCASLARVHTSYQGEAERAIYRSIGHSIHDHTKVVNTKILGCLETLSTNREKASMVRSLALWFDRISSWTDENRRAAILLLLNALTNMHSLSDLRMRISLHDRDPVHEQFNSVLRGNHFCLQTLYCDSVFDLVKILEDQPTLQFFGIYANDNEEDTKKILDSLQARRLRLPMVSTLYNISDHFYQLDIFPVFYPDHINICGALKHSYNQGQSIATDTSPCNTDIAVVKIYLKDFSDMVHIRRIVENMVCAFPGISILEFSLQHPDQFDVKHPKIKDILSLVPDLEDVQFSCWEEVEKPQRYGHSEEVNWEQAKEWGSIFPKLLSISFLSGLSLERRDEGSVWAFER
;
A
#
# COMPACT_ATOMS: atom_id res chain seq x y z
N MET A 1 11.07 35.37 30.90
CA MET A 1 10.80 35.63 29.46
C MET A 1 9.45 36.30 29.37
N ASP A 2 9.40 37.53 28.87
CA ASP A 2 8.18 38.33 28.84
C ASP A 2 7.09 37.68 28.00
N ALA A 3 5.94 37.37 28.61
CA ALA A 3 4.75 36.86 27.94
C ALA A 3 4.32 37.75 26.76
N ALA A 4 4.66 39.04 26.80
CA ALA A 4 4.42 40.00 25.73
C ALA A 4 5.09 39.65 24.39
N ILE A 5 6.27 39.00 24.41
CA ILE A 5 6.99 38.63 23.18
C ILE A 5 6.31 37.42 22.52
N ALA A 6 5.94 36.40 23.30
CA ALA A 6 5.30 35.19 22.79
C ALA A 6 3.92 35.48 22.15
N ILE A 7 3.22 36.53 22.60
CA ILE A 7 1.92 36.94 22.05
C ILE A 7 2.07 37.57 20.66
N ARG A 8 3.17 38.30 20.40
CA ARG A 8 3.39 39.08 19.17
C ARG A 8 3.99 38.29 18.01
N ILE A 9 4.27 37.00 18.19
CA ILE A 9 4.79 36.15 17.13
C ILE A 9 3.71 35.98 16.04
N PRO A 10 4.02 36.26 14.75
CA PRO A 10 3.10 36.02 13.63
C PRO A 10 2.64 34.56 13.56
N GLN A 11 1.44 34.33 13.02
CA GLN A 11 0.85 32.98 12.96
C GLN A 11 1.74 32.00 12.18
N GLU A 12 2.39 32.47 11.12
CA GLU A 12 3.28 31.70 10.26
C GLU A 12 4.51 31.21 11.04
N ILE A 13 5.06 32.05 11.93
CA ILE A 13 6.20 31.68 12.76
C ILE A 13 5.77 30.71 13.85
N LYS A 14 4.58 30.89 14.46
CA LYS A 14 4.02 29.91 15.41
C LYS A 14 3.81 28.56 14.76
N HIS A 15 3.23 28.54 13.55
CA HIS A 15 3.03 27.33 12.77
C HIS A 15 4.35 26.60 12.53
N ASN A 16 5.39 27.33 12.12
CA ASN A 16 6.70 26.77 11.86
C ASN A 16 7.36 26.21 13.14
N ILE A 17 7.26 26.90 14.28
CA ILE A 17 7.76 26.39 15.57
C ILE A 17 7.02 25.09 15.94
N LEU A 18 5.70 25.09 15.81
CA LEU A 18 4.85 23.95 16.19
C LEU A 18 5.06 22.73 15.28
N SER A 19 5.45 22.91 14.01
CA SER A 19 5.77 21.78 13.12
C SER A 19 7.00 20.99 13.55
N PHE A 20 7.87 21.56 14.40
CA PHE A 20 9.02 20.86 14.99
C PHE A 20 8.75 20.37 16.42
N CYS A 21 7.58 20.66 16.99
CA CYS A 21 7.23 20.27 18.34
C CYS A 21 6.54 18.89 18.35
N PRO A 22 6.85 18.01 19.32
CA PRO A 22 6.10 16.78 19.48
C PRO A 22 4.65 17.09 19.88
N LYS A 23 3.71 16.20 19.53
CA LYS A 23 2.27 16.38 19.81
C LYS A 23 1.97 16.68 21.28
N SER A 24 2.74 16.09 22.21
CA SER A 24 2.63 16.36 23.65
C SER A 24 2.95 17.81 24.00
N SER A 25 4.01 18.39 23.44
CA SER A 25 4.36 19.81 23.61
C SER A 25 3.33 20.73 22.97
N CYS A 26 2.81 20.39 21.80
CA CYS A 26 1.70 21.12 21.17
C CYS A 26 0.47 21.13 22.09
N ALA A 27 0.12 19.98 22.70
CA ALA A 27 -1.00 19.90 23.63
C ALA A 27 -0.78 20.76 24.88
N SER A 28 0.46 20.83 25.39
CA SER A 28 0.80 21.78 26.47
C SER A 28 0.65 23.23 26.00
N LEU A 29 1.19 23.60 24.85
CA LEU A 29 1.13 24.96 24.30
C LEU A 29 -0.31 25.42 24.03
N ALA A 30 -1.17 24.52 23.55
CA ALA A 30 -2.59 24.79 23.35
C ALA A 30 -3.30 25.20 24.64
N ARG A 31 -2.84 24.67 25.79
CA ARG A 31 -3.41 24.96 27.12
C ARG A 31 -2.79 26.19 27.78
N VAL A 32 -1.55 26.53 27.44
CA VAL A 32 -0.80 27.61 28.09
C VAL A 32 -1.35 28.98 27.71
N HIS A 33 -1.69 29.20 26.44
CA HIS A 33 -2.16 30.51 25.98
C HIS A 33 -3.05 30.44 24.73
N THR A 34 -4.15 31.20 24.71
CA THR A 34 -5.13 31.23 23.60
C THR A 34 -4.51 31.63 22.26
N SER A 35 -3.46 32.45 22.28
CA SER A 35 -2.74 32.87 21.06
C SER A 35 -1.96 31.75 20.36
N TYR A 36 -1.73 30.61 21.03
CA TYR A 36 -1.15 29.40 20.45
C TYR A 36 -2.18 28.30 20.23
N GLN A 37 -3.34 28.38 20.89
CA GLN A 37 -4.35 27.32 20.87
C GLN A 37 -4.72 26.89 19.44
N GLY A 38 -5.11 27.82 18.57
CA GLY A 38 -5.54 27.48 17.22
C GLY A 38 -4.47 26.77 16.38
N GLU A 39 -3.23 27.28 16.38
CA GLU A 39 -2.14 26.65 15.63
C GLU A 39 -1.67 25.35 16.26
N ALA A 40 -1.67 25.26 17.60
CA ALA A 40 -1.27 24.04 18.31
C ALA A 40 -2.31 22.93 18.11
N GLU A 41 -3.60 23.23 18.22
CA GLU A 41 -4.68 22.28 17.89
C GLU A 41 -4.60 21.85 16.43
N ARG A 42 -4.39 22.79 15.50
CA ARG A 42 -4.19 22.45 14.08
C ARG A 42 -2.99 21.52 13.90
N ALA A 43 -1.87 21.76 14.57
CA ALA A 43 -0.70 20.87 14.50
C ALA A 43 -0.99 19.47 15.08
N ILE A 44 -1.78 19.37 16.16
CA ILE A 44 -2.18 18.09 16.77
C ILE A 44 -3.10 17.29 15.85
N TYR A 45 -4.14 17.92 15.31
CA TYR A 45 -5.19 17.24 14.53
C TYR A 45 -4.86 17.09 13.05
N ARG A 46 -3.88 17.83 12.50
CA ARG A 46 -3.52 17.79 11.07
C ARG A 46 -3.27 16.37 10.57
N SER A 47 -2.69 15.53 11.41
CA SER A 47 -2.35 14.15 11.09
C SER A 47 -2.60 13.26 12.28
N ILE A 48 -3.46 12.27 12.10
CA ILE A 48 -3.87 11.31 13.13
C ILE A 48 -3.52 9.92 12.63
N GLY A 49 -2.61 9.24 13.32
CA GLY A 49 -2.17 7.90 12.94
C GLY A 49 -1.97 7.06 14.16
N HIS A 50 -2.81 6.04 14.31
CA HIS A 50 -2.63 5.08 15.37
C HIS A 50 -3.25 3.73 15.01
N SER A 51 -2.59 2.65 15.42
CA SER A 51 -3.29 1.38 15.56
C SER A 51 -4.26 1.51 16.72
N ILE A 52 -5.48 1.01 16.53
CA ILE A 52 -6.51 0.99 17.57
C ILE A 52 -6.11 0.07 18.74
N HIS A 53 -5.06 -0.71 18.54
CA HIS A 53 -4.41 -1.51 19.55
C HIS A 53 -3.00 -1.05 19.87
N ASP A 54 -2.65 -1.19 21.14
CA ASP A 54 -1.27 -1.25 21.59
C ASP A 54 -0.80 -2.73 21.53
N HIS A 55 0.51 -2.98 21.60
CA HIS A 55 1.13 -4.32 21.64
C HIS A 55 0.54 -5.22 22.75
N THR A 56 -0.20 -4.65 23.70
CA THR A 56 -0.87 -5.30 24.82
C THR A 56 -2.27 -5.85 24.49
N LYS A 57 -2.78 -5.72 23.25
CA LYS A 57 -4.14 -6.13 22.81
C LYS A 57 -5.29 -5.41 23.55
N VAL A 58 -4.99 -4.32 24.24
CA VAL A 58 -5.99 -3.46 24.91
C VAL A 58 -6.50 -2.42 23.92
N VAL A 59 -7.80 -2.14 23.98
CA VAL A 59 -8.45 -1.07 23.22
C VAL A 59 -7.80 0.27 23.57
N ASN A 60 -7.27 0.98 22.57
CA ASN A 60 -6.71 2.30 22.78
C ASN A 60 -7.83 3.34 22.92
N THR A 61 -8.23 3.58 24.18
CA THR A 61 -9.31 4.52 24.53
C THR A 61 -9.03 5.96 24.10
N LYS A 62 -7.76 6.34 23.88
CA LYS A 62 -7.40 7.68 23.38
C LYS A 62 -7.87 7.88 21.95
N ILE A 63 -7.79 6.86 21.10
CA ILE A 63 -8.25 6.93 19.71
C ILE A 63 -9.76 6.98 19.68
N LEU A 64 -10.45 6.16 20.49
CA LEU A 64 -11.91 6.22 20.57
C LEU A 64 -12.40 7.60 21.03
N GLY A 65 -11.80 8.17 22.08
CA GLY A 65 -12.11 9.53 22.50
C GLY A 65 -11.77 10.59 21.46
N CYS A 66 -10.72 10.36 20.66
CA CYS A 66 -10.38 11.21 19.52
C CYS A 66 -11.47 11.14 18.44
N LEU A 67 -11.87 9.94 18.02
CA LEU A 67 -12.93 9.72 17.03
C LEU A 67 -14.28 10.28 17.52
N GLU A 68 -14.60 10.12 18.80
CA GLU A 68 -15.78 10.74 19.42
C GLU A 68 -15.73 12.27 19.39
N THR A 69 -14.56 12.85 19.64
CA THR A 69 -14.38 14.30 19.49
C THR A 69 -14.58 14.73 18.04
N LEU A 70 -14.03 14.00 17.06
CA LEU A 70 -14.11 14.35 15.64
C LEU A 70 -15.52 14.10 15.06
N SER A 71 -16.26 13.14 15.61
CA SER A 71 -17.64 12.88 15.19
C SER A 71 -18.62 13.95 15.68
N THR A 72 -18.30 14.65 16.76
CA THR A 72 -19.16 15.67 17.38
C THR A 72 -18.69 17.11 17.18
N ASN A 73 -17.39 17.33 16.95
CA ASN A 73 -16.79 18.66 16.77
C ASN A 73 -16.30 18.85 15.33
N ARG A 74 -17.15 19.46 14.50
CA ARG A 74 -16.87 19.73 13.08
C ARG A 74 -15.65 20.64 12.87
N GLU A 75 -15.41 21.61 13.75
CA GLU A 75 -14.27 22.52 13.62
C GLU A 75 -12.95 21.74 13.74
N LYS A 76 -12.83 20.88 14.75
CA LYS A 76 -11.65 20.01 14.93
C LYS A 76 -11.52 18.98 13.82
N ALA A 77 -12.61 18.35 13.42
CA ALA A 77 -12.62 17.40 12.30
C ALA A 77 -12.11 18.04 11.00
N SER A 78 -12.48 19.29 10.72
CA SER A 78 -12.03 20.02 9.55
C SER A 78 -10.53 20.33 9.53
N MET A 79 -9.82 20.18 10.66
CA MET A 79 -8.36 20.34 10.72
C MET A 79 -7.60 19.10 10.24
N VAL A 80 -8.25 17.94 10.21
CA VAL A 80 -7.64 16.66 9.84
C VAL A 80 -7.36 16.66 8.34
N ARG A 81 -6.08 16.46 7.97
CA ARG A 81 -5.65 16.31 6.56
C ARG A 81 -5.22 14.90 6.22
N SER A 82 -4.70 14.18 7.21
CA SER A 82 -4.34 12.78 7.07
C SER A 82 -4.83 11.96 8.24
N LEU A 83 -5.45 10.82 7.93
CA LEU A 83 -5.97 9.86 8.90
C LEU A 83 -5.47 8.47 8.54
N ALA A 84 -4.79 7.81 9.48
CA ALA A 84 -4.32 6.44 9.36
C ALA A 84 -4.81 5.58 10.54
N LEU A 85 -5.63 4.57 10.26
CA LEU A 85 -6.26 3.71 11.27
C LEU A 85 -6.14 2.23 10.90
N TRP A 86 -5.80 1.41 11.88
CA TRP A 86 -5.71 -0.04 11.73
C TRP A 86 -6.57 -0.72 12.79
N PHE A 87 -7.57 -1.50 12.33
CA PHE A 87 -8.41 -2.38 13.11
C PHE A 87 -7.97 -3.82 12.83
N ASP A 88 -6.96 -4.29 13.55
CA ASP A 88 -6.46 -5.66 13.38
C ASP A 88 -7.48 -6.69 13.88
N ARG A 89 -7.42 -7.91 13.30
CA ARG A 89 -8.26 -9.06 13.67
C ARG A 89 -7.95 -9.53 15.08
N ILE A 90 -8.51 -8.86 16.07
CA ILE A 90 -8.19 -9.14 17.47
C ILE A 90 -9.37 -9.78 18.18
N SER A 91 -9.08 -10.91 18.84
CA SER A 91 -10.02 -11.71 19.60
C SER A 91 -10.63 -11.00 20.83
N SER A 92 -10.12 -9.84 21.23
CA SER A 92 -10.59 -9.08 22.39
C SER A 92 -11.71 -8.09 22.10
N TRP A 93 -12.01 -7.80 20.82
CA TRP A 93 -13.14 -6.94 20.48
C TRP A 93 -14.44 -7.73 20.50
N THR A 94 -15.41 -7.24 21.26
CA THR A 94 -16.80 -7.61 21.03
C THR A 94 -17.26 -6.97 19.72
N ASP A 95 -18.16 -7.64 19.01
CA ASP A 95 -18.77 -7.10 17.79
C ASP A 95 -19.41 -5.72 18.03
N GLU A 96 -19.95 -5.50 19.24
CA GLU A 96 -20.55 -4.23 19.66
C GLU A 96 -19.54 -3.09 19.74
N ASN A 97 -18.39 -3.30 20.40
CA ASN A 97 -17.34 -2.28 20.47
C ASN A 97 -16.77 -1.98 19.09
N ARG A 98 -16.64 -3.01 18.23
CA ARG A 98 -16.19 -2.88 16.83
C ARG A 98 -17.11 -1.98 16.07
N ARG A 99 -18.39 -2.30 16.12
CA ARG A 99 -19.43 -1.51 15.48
C ARG A 99 -19.46 -0.08 16.01
N ALA A 100 -19.35 0.13 17.32
CA ALA A 100 -19.34 1.47 17.91
C ALA A 100 -18.16 2.32 17.40
N ALA A 101 -16.95 1.77 17.40
CA ALA A 101 -15.77 2.48 16.90
C ALA A 101 -15.87 2.80 15.40
N ILE A 102 -16.39 1.86 14.61
CA ILE A 102 -16.62 2.08 13.19
C ILE A 102 -17.66 3.18 12.95
N LEU A 103 -18.76 3.21 13.71
CA LEU A 103 -19.77 4.26 13.61
C LEU A 103 -19.20 5.63 13.99
N LEU A 104 -18.34 5.69 15.00
CA LEU A 104 -17.60 6.91 15.33
C LEU A 104 -16.70 7.36 14.17
N LEU A 105 -15.99 6.43 13.53
CA LEU A 105 -15.15 6.72 12.37
C LEU A 105 -15.98 7.26 11.20
N LEU A 106 -17.09 6.61 10.84
CA LEU A 106 -17.97 7.08 9.77
C LEU A 106 -18.48 8.50 10.02
N ASN A 107 -18.94 8.78 11.24
CA ASN A 107 -19.41 10.11 11.62
C ASN A 107 -18.27 11.14 11.67
N ALA A 108 -17.06 10.73 12.02
CA ALA A 108 -15.91 11.62 11.99
C ALA A 108 -15.54 11.97 10.54
N LEU A 109 -15.46 10.98 9.64
CA LEU A 109 -15.11 11.16 8.23
C LEU A 109 -16.02 12.16 7.51
N THR A 110 -17.33 12.14 7.77
CA THR A 110 -18.28 13.10 7.16
C THR A 110 -18.02 14.55 7.57
N ASN A 111 -17.35 14.79 8.71
CA ASN A 111 -16.96 16.10 9.19
C ASN A 111 -15.54 16.53 8.77
N MET A 112 -14.72 15.62 8.23
CA MET A 112 -13.31 15.89 7.88
C MET A 112 -13.13 16.48 6.48
N HIS A 113 -13.63 17.70 6.26
CA HIS A 113 -13.64 18.30 4.92
C HIS A 113 -12.26 18.59 4.30
N SER A 114 -11.21 18.67 5.13
CA SER A 114 -9.83 18.90 4.67
C SER A 114 -9.05 17.60 4.45
N LEU A 115 -9.68 16.43 4.62
CA LEU A 115 -9.02 15.14 4.49
C LEU A 115 -8.52 14.94 3.05
N SER A 116 -7.23 14.67 2.91
CA SER A 116 -6.60 14.42 1.61
C SER A 116 -5.85 13.09 1.57
N ASP A 117 -5.47 12.53 2.72
CA ASP A 117 -4.83 11.22 2.84
C ASP A 117 -5.62 10.38 3.84
N LEU A 118 -6.19 9.28 3.37
CA LEU A 118 -6.93 8.33 4.19
C LEU A 118 -6.31 6.95 4.06
N ARG A 119 -5.94 6.35 5.18
CA ARG A 119 -5.40 4.99 5.24
C ARG A 119 -6.18 4.24 6.29
N MET A 120 -6.92 3.23 5.87
CA MET A 120 -7.70 2.46 6.80
C MET A 120 -7.61 0.99 6.46
N ARG A 121 -7.35 0.22 7.49
CA ARG A 121 -7.44 -1.23 7.43
C ARG A 121 -8.49 -1.66 8.43
N ILE A 122 -9.64 -2.09 7.94
CA ILE A 122 -10.82 -2.43 8.70
C ILE A 122 -11.18 -3.87 8.37
N SER A 123 -10.83 -4.80 9.25
CA SER A 123 -11.23 -6.19 9.09
C SER A 123 -12.73 -6.36 9.36
N LEU A 124 -13.54 -6.11 8.33
CA LEU A 124 -14.98 -6.35 8.32
C LEU A 124 -15.27 -7.77 7.77
N HIS A 125 -16.43 -8.31 8.12
CA HIS A 125 -16.94 -9.54 7.50
C HIS A 125 -17.69 -9.19 6.22
N ASP A 126 -17.63 -10.04 5.18
CA ASP A 126 -18.19 -9.80 3.83
C ASP A 126 -19.67 -9.39 3.76
N ARG A 127 -20.43 -9.51 4.85
CA ARG A 127 -21.85 -9.16 4.93
C ARG A 127 -22.17 -8.11 5.99
N ASP A 128 -21.16 -7.39 6.48
CA ASP A 128 -21.39 -6.34 7.46
C ASP A 128 -22.11 -5.15 6.77
N PRO A 129 -23.31 -4.75 7.24
CA PRO A 129 -24.06 -3.63 6.65
C PRO A 129 -23.30 -2.29 6.69
N VAL A 130 -22.19 -2.23 7.44
CA VAL A 130 -21.33 -1.07 7.49
C VAL A 130 -20.50 -0.88 6.21
N HIS A 131 -20.33 -1.91 5.37
CA HIS A 131 -19.64 -1.79 4.07
C HIS A 131 -20.29 -0.71 3.20
N GLU A 132 -21.62 -0.74 3.09
CA GLU A 132 -22.38 0.24 2.31
C GLU A 132 -22.27 1.66 2.87
N GLN A 133 -22.15 1.79 4.19
CA GLN A 133 -21.96 3.10 4.82
C GLN A 133 -20.57 3.67 4.51
N PHE A 134 -19.51 2.85 4.57
CA PHE A 134 -18.19 3.27 4.13
C PHE A 134 -18.16 3.63 2.67
N ASN A 135 -18.72 2.79 1.80
CA ASN A 135 -18.81 3.08 0.37
C ASN A 135 -19.53 4.42 0.14
N SER A 136 -20.65 4.67 0.82
CA SER A 136 -21.36 5.95 0.74
C SER A 136 -20.50 7.14 1.17
N VAL A 137 -19.78 7.03 2.28
CA VAL A 137 -18.93 8.13 2.79
C VAL A 137 -17.72 8.37 1.89
N LEU A 138 -17.03 7.33 1.43
CA LEU A 138 -15.84 7.41 0.56
C LEU A 138 -16.17 7.93 -0.83
N ARG A 139 -17.37 7.63 -1.32
CA ARG A 139 -17.91 8.15 -2.59
C ARG A 139 -18.55 9.52 -2.43
N GLY A 140 -18.74 9.97 -1.19
CA GLY A 140 -19.27 11.29 -0.91
C GLY A 140 -18.26 12.37 -1.26
N ASN A 141 -18.75 13.51 -1.74
CA ASN A 141 -17.94 14.71 -2.00
C ASN A 141 -17.64 15.49 -0.71
N HIS A 142 -17.41 14.78 0.40
CA HIS A 142 -17.16 15.41 1.71
C HIS A 142 -15.74 15.91 1.87
N PHE A 143 -14.80 15.29 1.15
CA PHE A 143 -13.37 15.55 1.16
C PHE A 143 -12.79 15.35 -0.25
N CYS A 144 -11.54 15.80 -0.45
CA CYS A 144 -10.85 15.67 -1.73
C CYS A 144 -9.62 14.78 -1.55
N LEU A 145 -9.81 13.46 -1.60
CA LEU A 145 -8.72 12.52 -1.38
C LEU A 145 -7.70 12.60 -2.52
N GLN A 146 -6.44 12.69 -2.14
CA GLN A 146 -5.27 12.52 -3.01
C GLN A 146 -4.65 11.14 -2.81
N THR A 147 -4.78 10.56 -1.62
CA THR A 147 -4.28 9.23 -1.28
C THR A 147 -5.35 8.47 -0.51
N LEU A 148 -5.63 7.25 -0.96
CA LEU A 148 -6.52 6.34 -0.27
C LEU A 148 -5.88 4.95 -0.20
N TYR A 149 -5.74 4.43 1.02
CA TYR A 149 -5.46 3.01 1.27
C TYR A 149 -6.66 2.39 1.98
N CYS A 150 -7.24 1.34 1.41
CA CYS A 150 -8.38 0.64 1.98
C CYS A 150 -8.39 -0.85 1.65
N ASP A 151 -9.20 -1.64 2.36
CA ASP A 151 -9.34 -3.08 2.11
C ASP A 151 -10.06 -3.38 0.78
N SER A 152 -9.76 -4.53 0.18
CA SER A 152 -10.37 -4.99 -1.08
C SER A 152 -11.88 -5.23 -1.02
N VAL A 153 -12.49 -5.24 0.18
CA VAL A 153 -13.93 -5.49 0.38
C VAL A 153 -14.83 -4.32 0.01
N PHE A 154 -14.27 -3.13 -0.22
CA PHE A 154 -15.02 -1.94 -0.63
C PHE A 154 -15.30 -1.93 -2.14
N ASP A 155 -16.26 -1.11 -2.57
CA ASP A 155 -16.57 -0.91 -3.99
C ASP A 155 -15.53 0.02 -4.63
N LEU A 156 -14.32 -0.53 -4.84
CA LEU A 156 -13.15 0.25 -5.25
C LEU A 156 -13.38 0.94 -6.60
N VAL A 157 -14.08 0.28 -7.51
CA VAL A 157 -14.39 0.83 -8.83
C VAL A 157 -15.22 2.10 -8.69
N LYS A 158 -16.33 2.05 -7.94
CA LYS A 158 -17.15 3.26 -7.75
C LYS A 158 -16.46 4.34 -6.93
N ILE A 159 -15.63 3.97 -5.94
CA ILE A 159 -14.83 4.93 -5.18
C ILE A 159 -13.89 5.70 -6.10
N LEU A 160 -13.20 5.01 -7.00
CA LEU A 160 -12.29 5.65 -7.96
C LEU A 160 -13.01 6.59 -8.93
N GLU A 161 -14.25 6.25 -9.33
CA GLU A 161 -15.07 7.12 -10.18
C GLU A 161 -15.53 8.40 -9.48
N ASP A 162 -15.90 8.27 -8.21
CA ASP A 162 -16.44 9.38 -7.42
C ASP A 162 -15.32 10.25 -6.80
N GLN A 163 -14.04 9.85 -6.90
CA GLN A 163 -12.88 10.56 -6.34
C GLN A 163 -11.84 10.96 -7.41
N PRO A 164 -12.15 11.94 -8.29
CA PRO A 164 -11.29 12.32 -9.41
C PRO A 164 -9.96 12.98 -9.01
N THR A 165 -9.81 13.37 -7.74
CA THR A 165 -8.57 13.99 -7.22
C THR A 165 -7.55 12.96 -6.75
N LEU A 166 -7.90 11.67 -6.70
CA LEU A 166 -6.99 10.62 -6.26
C LEU A 166 -5.76 10.57 -7.16
N GLN A 167 -4.60 10.50 -6.51
CA GLN A 167 -3.29 10.31 -7.14
C GLN A 167 -2.71 8.94 -6.81
N PHE A 168 -2.98 8.45 -5.60
CA PHE A 168 -2.55 7.14 -5.12
C PHE A 168 -3.74 6.37 -4.57
N PHE A 169 -3.84 5.11 -4.98
CA PHE A 169 -4.85 4.19 -4.51
C PHE A 169 -4.20 2.86 -4.14
N GLY A 170 -4.10 2.60 -2.85
CA GLY A 170 -3.55 1.36 -2.32
C GLY A 170 -4.65 0.44 -1.82
N ILE A 171 -4.47 -0.85 -2.06
CA ILE A 171 -5.43 -1.87 -1.66
C ILE A 171 -4.74 -2.77 -0.64
N TYR A 172 -5.29 -2.86 0.56
CA TYR A 172 -4.92 -3.92 1.50
C TYR A 172 -5.63 -5.18 1.03
N ALA A 173 -4.89 -6.03 0.33
CA ALA A 173 -5.41 -7.28 -0.18
C ALA A 173 -5.31 -8.33 0.91
N ASN A 174 -6.40 -9.07 1.09
CA ASN A 174 -6.31 -10.40 1.68
C ASN A 174 -5.85 -11.35 0.56
N ASP A 175 -5.35 -12.54 0.87
CA ASP A 175 -4.67 -13.49 -0.04
C ASP A 175 -5.47 -13.97 -1.30
N ASN A 176 -6.58 -13.32 -1.64
CA ASN A 176 -7.37 -13.54 -2.84
C ASN A 176 -6.90 -12.67 -4.02
N GLU A 177 -6.01 -13.21 -4.86
CA GLU A 177 -5.59 -12.55 -6.11
C GLU A 177 -6.74 -12.29 -7.10
N GLU A 178 -7.82 -13.07 -7.03
CA GLU A 178 -8.96 -12.97 -7.95
C GLU A 178 -9.68 -11.61 -7.83
N ASP A 179 -9.78 -11.08 -6.61
CA ASP A 179 -10.43 -9.78 -6.36
C ASP A 179 -9.61 -8.64 -6.97
N THR A 180 -8.29 -8.68 -6.78
CA THR A 180 -7.35 -7.74 -7.42
C THR A 180 -7.55 -7.76 -8.93
N LYS A 181 -7.54 -8.95 -9.56
CA LYS A 181 -7.76 -9.09 -11.01
C LYS A 181 -9.08 -8.47 -11.47
N LYS A 182 -10.21 -8.78 -10.81
CA LYS A 182 -11.53 -8.20 -11.14
C LYS A 182 -11.55 -6.68 -11.10
N ILE A 183 -10.85 -6.10 -10.12
CA ILE A 183 -10.69 -4.65 -10.01
C ILE A 183 -9.92 -4.14 -11.22
N LEU A 184 -8.77 -4.74 -11.55
CA LEU A 184 -7.95 -4.33 -12.69
C LEU A 184 -8.70 -4.43 -14.02
N ASP A 185 -9.42 -5.52 -14.26
CA ASP A 185 -10.22 -5.70 -15.48
C ASP A 185 -11.29 -4.61 -15.60
N SER A 186 -11.94 -4.29 -14.47
CA SER A 186 -12.93 -3.23 -14.39
C SER A 186 -12.31 -1.86 -14.65
N LEU A 187 -11.08 -1.61 -14.18
CA LEU A 187 -10.34 -0.38 -14.43
C LEU A 187 -9.87 -0.29 -15.87
N GLN A 188 -9.40 -1.38 -16.47
CA GLN A 188 -8.95 -1.40 -17.86
C GLN A 188 -10.10 -1.16 -18.85
N ALA A 189 -11.28 -1.74 -18.58
CA ALA A 189 -12.47 -1.53 -19.39
C ALA A 189 -12.93 -0.07 -19.39
N ARG A 190 -12.61 0.69 -18.34
CA ARG A 190 -13.02 2.08 -18.15
C ARG A 190 -11.86 2.99 -18.56
N ARG A 191 -12.03 3.80 -19.61
CA ARG A 191 -11.03 4.77 -20.11
C ARG A 191 -10.85 5.99 -19.18
N LEU A 192 -10.80 5.76 -17.87
CA LEU A 192 -10.63 6.78 -16.85
C LEU A 192 -9.15 7.10 -16.68
N ARG A 193 -8.86 8.32 -16.22
CA ARG A 193 -7.53 8.64 -15.72
C ARG A 193 -7.37 7.96 -14.36
N LEU A 194 -6.66 6.84 -14.35
CA LEU A 194 -6.48 6.05 -13.14
C LEU A 194 -5.44 6.74 -12.21
N PRO A 195 -5.68 6.82 -10.89
CA PRO A 195 -4.60 7.10 -9.94
C PRO A 195 -3.59 5.95 -9.98
N MET A 196 -2.40 6.14 -9.43
CA MET A 196 -1.42 5.05 -9.29
C MET A 196 -1.97 3.99 -8.33
N VAL A 197 -2.25 2.80 -8.86
CA VAL A 197 -2.78 1.67 -8.08
C VAL A 197 -1.62 0.79 -7.58
N SER A 198 -1.74 0.29 -6.35
CA SER A 198 -0.87 -0.74 -5.78
C SER A 198 -1.67 -1.65 -4.86
N THR A 199 -1.24 -2.90 -4.70
CA THR A 199 -1.78 -3.79 -3.66
C THR A 199 -0.69 -4.12 -2.65
N LEU A 200 -1.09 -4.28 -1.40
CA LEU A 200 -0.25 -4.67 -0.30
C LEU A 200 -0.83 -5.91 0.35
N TYR A 201 -0.04 -6.98 0.37
CA TYR A 201 -0.38 -8.20 1.08
C TYR A 201 0.44 -8.28 2.36
N ASN A 202 -0.18 -8.84 3.39
CA ASN A 202 0.45 -8.97 4.69
C ASN A 202 0.60 -10.42 5.11
N ILE A 203 1.76 -10.74 5.68
CA ILE A 203 1.98 -11.98 6.41
C ILE A 203 2.26 -11.57 7.84
N SER A 204 1.41 -11.99 8.78
CA SER A 204 1.61 -11.76 10.23
C SER A 204 1.92 -10.29 10.58
N ASP A 205 0.95 -9.40 10.40
CA ASP A 205 1.00 -7.95 10.70
C ASP A 205 2.04 -7.11 9.91
N HIS A 206 2.89 -7.73 9.09
CA HIS A 206 3.85 -7.03 8.23
C HIS A 206 3.45 -7.12 6.76
N PHE A 207 3.60 -6.01 6.03
CA PHE A 207 3.46 -6.01 4.58
C PHE A 207 4.71 -6.61 3.97
N TYR A 208 4.55 -7.76 3.33
CA TYR A 208 5.65 -8.57 2.79
C TYR A 208 5.70 -8.52 1.26
N GLN A 209 4.54 -8.35 0.63
CA GLN A 209 4.39 -8.32 -0.81
C GLN A 209 3.73 -7.02 -1.28
N LEU A 210 4.28 -6.49 -2.37
CA LEU A 210 3.78 -5.32 -3.09
C LEU A 210 3.49 -5.70 -4.54
N ASP A 211 2.26 -5.47 -5.01
CA ASP A 211 2.01 -5.52 -6.44
C ASP A 211 1.95 -4.12 -7.03
N ILE A 212 2.54 -4.00 -8.21
CA ILE A 212 2.55 -2.78 -9.02
C ILE A 212 2.01 -3.05 -10.42
N PHE A 213 1.33 -2.04 -10.97
CA PHE A 213 0.62 -2.15 -12.24
C PHE A 213 1.10 -1.15 -13.29
N PRO A 214 2.39 -1.19 -13.69
CA PRO A 214 2.94 -0.27 -14.69
C PRO A 214 2.21 -0.34 -16.03
N VAL A 215 1.52 -1.44 -16.35
CA VAL A 215 0.68 -1.58 -17.55
C VAL A 215 -0.34 -0.43 -17.71
N PHE A 216 -0.83 0.15 -16.61
CA PHE A 216 -1.77 1.28 -16.66
C PHE A 216 -1.07 2.66 -16.69
N TYR A 217 0.24 2.69 -16.47
CA TYR A 217 1.03 3.92 -16.34
C TYR A 217 2.37 3.82 -17.08
N PRO A 218 2.37 3.58 -18.41
CA PRO A 218 3.61 3.35 -19.16
C PRO A 218 4.59 4.54 -19.12
N ASP A 219 4.09 5.74 -18.87
CA ASP A 219 4.93 6.94 -18.74
C ASP A 219 5.50 7.16 -17.32
N HIS A 220 5.06 6.37 -16.34
CA HIS A 220 5.47 6.52 -14.94
C HIS A 220 6.52 5.49 -14.57
N ILE A 221 7.78 5.91 -14.58
CA ILE A 221 8.93 5.03 -14.28
C ILE A 221 9.22 4.96 -12.77
N ASN A 222 8.85 6.00 -12.02
CA ASN A 222 9.13 6.12 -10.58
C ASN A 222 7.96 5.62 -9.70
N ILE A 223 7.32 4.51 -10.08
CA ILE A 223 6.16 3.97 -9.35
C ILE A 223 6.58 3.55 -7.94
N CYS A 224 7.63 2.73 -7.81
CA CYS A 224 8.08 2.23 -6.51
C CYS A 224 8.59 3.35 -5.59
N GLY A 225 9.29 4.36 -6.12
CA GLY A 225 9.72 5.52 -5.32
C GLY A 225 8.54 6.36 -4.84
N ALA A 226 7.52 6.56 -5.68
CA ALA A 226 6.30 7.26 -5.30
C ALA A 226 5.50 6.49 -4.24
N LEU A 227 5.41 5.16 -4.38
CA LEU A 227 4.80 4.27 -3.39
C LEU A 227 5.55 4.28 -2.07
N LYS A 228 6.89 4.15 -2.08
CA LYS A 228 7.71 4.28 -0.86
C LYS A 228 7.51 5.62 -0.17
N HIS A 229 7.49 6.72 -0.92
CA HIS A 229 7.23 8.03 -0.35
C HIS A 229 5.85 8.10 0.28
N SER A 230 4.82 7.59 -0.40
CA SER A 230 3.48 7.44 0.16
C SER A 230 3.51 6.60 1.45
N TYR A 231 4.19 5.46 1.48
CA TYR A 231 4.28 4.62 2.69
C TYR A 231 4.98 5.32 3.86
N ASN A 232 6.10 5.97 3.60
CA ASN A 232 6.85 6.70 4.62
C ASN A 232 6.05 7.87 5.20
N GLN A 233 5.20 8.51 4.40
CA GLN A 233 4.24 9.48 4.92
C GLN A 233 3.31 8.81 5.93
N GLY A 234 2.72 7.65 5.58
CA GLY A 234 1.90 6.84 6.49
C GLY A 234 2.61 6.45 7.80
N GLN A 235 3.87 6.04 7.73
CA GLN A 235 4.66 5.68 8.92
C GLN A 235 4.92 6.86 9.85
N SER A 236 5.23 8.05 9.32
CA SER A 236 5.42 9.27 10.14
C SER A 236 4.17 9.64 10.95
N ILE A 237 3.00 9.23 10.47
CA ILE A 237 1.70 9.50 11.08
C ILE A 237 1.43 8.52 12.22
N ALA A 238 1.85 7.26 12.07
CA ALA A 238 1.68 6.21 13.05
C ALA A 238 2.81 6.26 14.11
N THR A 239 2.47 6.58 15.35
CA THR A 239 3.44 6.60 16.47
C THR A 239 4.17 5.26 16.62
N ASP A 240 5.39 5.27 17.21
CA ASP A 240 6.43 4.22 17.48
C ASP A 240 6.02 2.74 17.62
N THR A 241 4.74 2.42 17.72
CA THR A 241 4.17 1.08 17.89
C THR A 241 3.56 0.51 16.61
N SER A 242 3.64 1.22 15.47
CA SER A 242 3.07 0.72 14.21
C SER A 242 3.97 -0.36 13.59
N PRO A 243 3.46 -1.59 13.35
CA PRO A 243 4.21 -2.70 12.78
C PRO A 243 4.57 -2.50 11.30
N CYS A 244 4.30 -1.34 10.72
CA CYS A 244 4.53 -1.06 9.32
C CYS A 244 6.00 -0.78 8.98
N ASN A 245 6.96 -1.55 9.52
CA ASN A 245 8.24 -1.67 8.82
C ASN A 245 7.91 -2.41 7.52
N THR A 246 7.92 -1.69 6.39
CA THR A 246 7.64 -2.27 5.08
C THR A 246 8.87 -3.04 4.63
N ASP A 247 9.04 -4.22 5.20
CA ASP A 247 10.02 -5.21 4.77
C ASP A 247 9.46 -5.94 3.54
N ILE A 248 9.26 -5.17 2.46
CA ILE A 248 8.80 -5.70 1.17
C ILE A 248 9.91 -6.59 0.63
N ALA A 249 9.70 -7.89 0.70
CA ALA A 249 10.60 -8.89 0.14
C ALA A 249 10.10 -9.43 -1.20
N VAL A 250 8.79 -9.32 -1.47
CA VAL A 250 8.17 -9.77 -2.72
C VAL A 250 7.64 -8.58 -3.48
N VAL A 251 7.97 -8.51 -4.77
CA VAL A 251 7.32 -7.58 -5.68
C VAL A 251 6.75 -8.33 -6.88
N LYS A 252 5.47 -8.10 -7.15
CA LYS A 252 4.78 -8.60 -8.33
C LYS A 252 4.54 -7.46 -9.31
N ILE A 253 5.03 -7.60 -10.54
CA ILE A 253 4.97 -6.57 -11.58
C ILE A 253 4.02 -7.03 -12.68
N TYR A 254 2.92 -6.29 -12.86
CA TYR A 254 1.94 -6.55 -13.91
C TYR A 254 2.29 -5.79 -15.19
N LEU A 255 2.59 -6.53 -16.25
CA LEU A 255 3.07 -6.02 -17.52
C LEU A 255 2.16 -6.46 -18.67
N LYS A 256 2.17 -5.69 -19.74
CA LYS A 256 1.51 -6.11 -20.97
C LYS A 256 2.20 -7.34 -21.58
N ASP A 257 3.50 -7.21 -21.77
CA ASP A 257 4.43 -8.18 -22.34
C ASP A 257 5.87 -7.70 -22.05
N PHE A 258 6.88 -8.37 -22.59
CA PHE A 258 8.30 -8.02 -22.46
C PHE A 258 8.85 -7.20 -23.65
N SER A 259 8.00 -6.54 -24.46
CA SER A 259 8.46 -5.80 -25.64
C SER A 259 9.31 -4.57 -25.28
N ASP A 260 9.07 -3.93 -24.13
CA ASP A 260 9.83 -2.76 -23.67
C ASP A 260 10.76 -3.09 -22.49
N MET A 261 11.85 -3.81 -22.79
CA MET A 261 12.86 -4.16 -21.80
C MET A 261 13.56 -2.96 -21.17
N VAL A 262 13.60 -1.79 -21.84
CA VAL A 262 14.22 -0.58 -21.28
C VAL A 262 13.33 -0.02 -20.17
N HIS A 263 12.03 0.03 -20.41
CA HIS A 263 11.06 0.44 -19.40
C HIS A 263 11.06 -0.50 -18.19
N ILE A 264 10.99 -1.81 -18.43
CA ILE A 264 11.01 -2.83 -17.37
C ILE A 264 12.29 -2.73 -16.54
N ARG A 265 13.46 -2.57 -17.20
CA ARG A 265 14.72 -2.37 -16.49
C ARG A 265 14.64 -1.18 -15.53
N ARG A 266 14.12 -0.03 -15.99
CA ARG A 266 14.02 1.18 -15.16
C ARG A 266 13.03 1.01 -14.01
N ILE A 267 11.93 0.26 -14.20
CA ILE A 267 11.02 -0.10 -13.10
C ILE A 267 11.78 -0.90 -12.04
N VAL A 268 12.53 -1.92 -12.44
CA VAL A 268 13.29 -2.78 -11.51
C VAL A 268 14.41 -1.99 -10.83
N GLU A 269 15.12 -1.09 -11.53
CA GLU A 269 16.10 -0.17 -10.93
C GLU A 269 15.45 0.71 -9.85
N ASN A 270 14.29 1.29 -10.15
CA ASN A 270 13.53 2.10 -9.20
C ASN A 270 13.03 1.27 -8.00
N MET A 271 12.57 0.06 -8.27
CA MET A 271 12.11 -0.91 -7.28
C MET A 271 13.20 -1.24 -6.28
N VAL A 272 14.39 -1.62 -6.72
CA VAL A 272 15.53 -1.98 -5.84
C VAL A 272 15.99 -0.77 -5.03
N CYS A 273 15.98 0.44 -5.61
CA CYS A 273 16.29 1.67 -4.86
C CYS A 273 15.26 1.98 -3.78
N ALA A 274 13.98 1.70 -4.05
CA ALA A 274 12.90 1.91 -3.12
C ALA A 274 12.87 0.81 -2.02
N PHE A 275 13.03 -0.45 -2.39
CA PHE A 275 12.89 -1.60 -1.53
C PHE A 275 14.11 -2.51 -1.72
N PRO A 276 15.20 -2.28 -0.96
CA PRO A 276 16.45 -3.00 -1.17
C PRO A 276 16.41 -4.47 -0.70
N GLY A 277 15.42 -4.85 0.13
CA GLY A 277 15.30 -6.20 0.70
C GLY A 277 14.50 -7.19 -0.15
N ILE A 278 14.33 -6.93 -1.45
CA ILE A 278 13.56 -7.82 -2.33
C ILE A 278 14.34 -9.10 -2.60
N SER A 279 13.71 -10.24 -2.29
CA SER A 279 14.22 -11.58 -2.58
C SER A 279 13.35 -12.34 -3.58
N ILE A 280 12.07 -11.97 -3.75
CA ILE A 280 11.17 -12.62 -4.70
C ILE A 280 10.67 -11.59 -5.72
N LEU A 281 10.84 -11.90 -7.00
CA LEU A 281 10.37 -11.07 -8.10
C LEU A 281 9.43 -11.86 -9.01
N GLU A 282 8.18 -11.42 -9.09
CA GLU A 282 7.18 -12.01 -9.99
C GLU A 282 6.85 -11.05 -11.14
N PHE A 283 6.80 -11.58 -12.37
CA PHE A 283 6.29 -10.90 -13.55
C PHE A 283 5.00 -11.55 -14.02
N SER A 284 3.89 -10.82 -13.91
CA SER A 284 2.58 -11.25 -14.41
C SER A 284 2.29 -10.59 -15.75
N LEU A 285 2.14 -11.39 -16.82
CA LEU A 285 2.02 -10.90 -18.20
C LEU A 285 0.59 -10.94 -18.74
N GLN A 286 0.25 -9.95 -19.58
CA GLN A 286 -1.03 -9.89 -20.27
C GLN A 286 -1.15 -10.79 -21.50
N HIS A 287 -0.17 -10.72 -22.39
CA HIS A 287 -0.18 -11.44 -23.66
C HIS A 287 1.08 -12.31 -23.79
N PRO A 288 1.09 -13.50 -23.17
CA PRO A 288 2.27 -14.37 -23.16
C PRO A 288 2.60 -14.92 -24.56
N ASP A 289 1.62 -14.95 -25.47
CA ASP A 289 1.70 -15.48 -26.84
C ASP A 289 2.78 -14.78 -27.69
N GLN A 290 3.17 -13.57 -27.33
CA GLN A 290 4.19 -12.78 -28.03
C GLN A 290 5.58 -12.95 -27.41
N PHE A 291 5.73 -13.81 -26.40
CA PHE A 291 6.96 -13.93 -25.65
C PHE A 291 7.81 -15.12 -26.10
N ASP A 292 9.00 -14.79 -26.59
CA ASP A 292 10.13 -15.71 -26.60
C ASP A 292 10.96 -15.45 -25.35
N VAL A 293 10.86 -16.32 -24.32
CA VAL A 293 11.63 -16.23 -23.06
C VAL A 293 13.15 -16.23 -23.29
N LYS A 294 13.64 -16.56 -24.50
CA LYS A 294 15.05 -16.36 -24.86
C LYS A 294 15.36 -14.89 -25.07
N HIS A 295 14.77 -13.98 -24.30
CA HIS A 295 15.18 -12.60 -24.31
C HIS A 295 16.46 -12.50 -23.48
N PRO A 296 17.67 -12.42 -24.08
CA PRO A 296 18.94 -12.43 -23.34
C PRO A 296 19.10 -11.22 -22.41
N LYS A 297 18.14 -10.30 -22.38
CA LYS A 297 18.14 -9.08 -21.58
C LYS A 297 17.39 -9.25 -20.25
N ILE A 298 16.57 -10.29 -20.07
CA ILE A 298 15.85 -10.44 -18.79
C ILE A 298 16.83 -10.73 -17.65
N LYS A 299 17.88 -11.53 -17.92
CA LYS A 299 18.97 -11.74 -16.96
C LYS A 299 19.68 -10.43 -16.57
N ASP A 300 19.79 -9.48 -17.49
CA ASP A 300 20.39 -8.16 -17.19
C ASP A 300 19.49 -7.29 -16.30
N ILE A 301 18.19 -7.60 -16.25
CA ILE A 301 17.21 -6.97 -15.34
C ILE A 301 17.23 -7.69 -14.00
N LEU A 302 17.23 -9.03 -13.98
CA LEU A 302 17.29 -9.81 -12.75
C LEU A 302 18.58 -9.53 -11.95
N SER A 303 19.70 -9.26 -12.63
CA SER A 303 20.98 -8.90 -11.99
C SER A 303 20.95 -7.58 -11.21
N LEU A 304 19.91 -6.77 -11.39
CA LEU A 304 19.71 -5.56 -10.59
C LEU A 304 19.25 -5.87 -9.16
N VAL A 305 18.70 -7.06 -8.92
CA VAL A 305 18.18 -7.48 -7.62
C VAL A 305 19.23 -8.35 -6.92
N PRO A 306 20.05 -7.79 -6.00
CA PRO A 306 21.22 -8.49 -5.46
C PRO A 306 20.86 -9.68 -4.56
N ASP A 307 19.70 -9.63 -3.93
CA ASP A 307 19.23 -10.62 -2.96
C ASP A 307 18.16 -11.55 -3.55
N LEU A 308 18.10 -11.65 -4.88
CA LEU A 308 17.11 -12.45 -5.59
C LEU A 308 17.27 -13.95 -5.30
N GLU A 309 16.26 -14.50 -4.63
CA GLU A 309 16.11 -15.91 -4.28
C GLU A 309 15.11 -16.60 -5.21
N ASP A 310 14.01 -15.94 -5.58
CA ASP A 310 12.96 -16.56 -6.39
C ASP A 310 12.51 -15.64 -7.54
N VAL A 311 12.33 -16.23 -8.73
CA VAL A 311 11.77 -15.53 -9.89
C VAL A 311 10.58 -16.29 -10.45
N GLN A 312 9.46 -15.59 -10.61
CA GLN A 312 8.24 -16.21 -11.11
C GLN A 312 7.73 -15.46 -12.35
N PHE A 313 7.26 -16.22 -13.34
CA PHE A 313 6.58 -15.70 -14.51
C PHE A 313 5.19 -16.33 -14.58
N SER A 314 4.16 -15.50 -14.52
CA SER A 314 2.76 -15.91 -14.51
C SER A 314 1.95 -15.18 -15.58
N CYS A 315 0.78 -15.73 -15.90
CA CYS A 315 -0.21 -15.07 -16.75
C CYS A 315 -1.29 -14.45 -15.87
N TRP A 316 -1.70 -13.25 -16.23
CA TRP A 316 -2.72 -12.52 -15.50
C TRP A 316 -4.15 -13.11 -15.65
N GLU A 317 -4.50 -13.60 -16.84
CA GLU A 317 -5.78 -14.19 -17.23
C GLU A 317 -5.68 -15.70 -17.06
N GLU A 318 -6.67 -16.30 -16.38
CA GLU A 318 -6.81 -17.75 -16.39
C GLU A 318 -7.21 -18.19 -17.80
N VAL A 319 -6.24 -18.67 -18.56
CA VAL A 319 -6.53 -19.26 -19.85
C VAL A 319 -7.20 -20.62 -19.58
N GLU A 320 -8.50 -20.73 -19.87
CA GLU A 320 -9.34 -21.94 -19.66
C GLU A 320 -8.73 -23.22 -20.25
N LYS A 321 -7.74 -23.08 -21.14
CA LYS A 321 -6.86 -24.16 -21.57
C LYS A 321 -5.44 -23.65 -21.48
N PRO A 322 -4.54 -24.31 -20.71
CA PRO A 322 -3.12 -24.05 -20.82
C PRO A 322 -2.69 -24.47 -22.22
N GLN A 323 -2.79 -23.56 -23.20
CA GLN A 323 -1.83 -23.59 -24.28
C GLN A 323 -0.48 -23.51 -23.59
N ARG A 324 0.43 -24.43 -23.91
CA ARG A 324 1.76 -24.45 -23.32
C ARG A 324 2.48 -23.19 -23.80
N TYR A 325 2.31 -22.10 -23.05
CA TYR A 325 3.07 -20.89 -23.22
C TYR A 325 4.49 -21.17 -22.72
N GLY A 326 5.49 -20.73 -23.48
CA GLY A 326 6.89 -20.93 -23.12
C GLY A 326 7.58 -22.08 -23.87
N HIS A 327 8.80 -22.37 -23.44
CA HIS A 327 9.70 -23.28 -24.13
C HIS A 327 9.49 -24.74 -23.76
N SER A 328 10.18 -25.63 -24.48
CA SER A 328 10.32 -27.01 -24.04
C SER A 328 11.01 -27.08 -22.67
N GLU A 329 10.75 -28.14 -21.92
CA GLU A 329 11.36 -28.35 -20.61
C GLU A 329 12.89 -28.26 -20.69
N GLU A 330 13.51 -28.81 -21.73
CA GLU A 330 14.97 -28.77 -21.90
C GLU A 330 15.52 -27.34 -21.96
N VAL A 331 14.83 -26.43 -22.63
CA VAL A 331 15.25 -25.02 -22.72
C VAL A 331 15.13 -24.34 -21.37
N ASN A 332 14.02 -24.55 -20.65
CA ASN A 332 13.83 -24.00 -19.30
C ASN A 332 14.89 -24.52 -18.32
N TRP A 333 15.28 -25.79 -18.43
CA TRP A 333 16.37 -26.39 -17.65
C TRP A 333 17.73 -25.75 -17.94
N GLU A 334 18.08 -25.56 -19.21
CA GLU A 334 19.35 -24.90 -19.58
C GLU A 334 19.35 -23.43 -19.12
N GLN A 335 18.22 -22.74 -19.23
CA GLN A 335 18.06 -21.38 -18.74
C GLN A 335 18.19 -21.29 -17.21
N ALA A 336 17.59 -22.21 -16.47
CA ALA A 336 17.73 -22.28 -15.02
C ALA A 336 19.19 -22.53 -14.60
N LYS A 337 19.90 -23.43 -15.29
CA LYS A 337 21.35 -23.65 -15.07
C LYS A 337 22.16 -22.38 -15.35
N GLU A 338 21.92 -21.71 -16.47
CA GLU A 338 22.59 -20.44 -16.80
C GLU A 338 22.34 -19.41 -15.68
N TRP A 339 21.08 -19.19 -15.30
CA TRP A 339 20.71 -18.19 -14.31
C TRP A 339 21.24 -18.52 -12.91
N GLY A 340 21.15 -19.78 -12.47
CA GLY A 340 21.71 -20.21 -11.18
C GLY A 340 23.23 -20.08 -11.08
N SER A 341 23.93 -20.03 -12.22
CA SER A 341 25.38 -19.75 -12.26
C SER A 341 25.71 -18.25 -12.15
N ILE A 342 24.79 -17.37 -12.58
CA ILE A 342 24.92 -15.92 -12.54
C ILE A 342 24.42 -15.36 -11.19
N PHE A 343 23.34 -15.93 -10.67
CA PHE A 343 22.64 -15.50 -9.46
C PHE A 343 22.88 -16.54 -8.35
N PRO A 344 23.88 -16.35 -7.48
CA PRO A 344 24.27 -17.37 -6.50
C PRO A 344 23.20 -17.62 -5.44
N LYS A 345 22.32 -16.65 -5.19
CA LYS A 345 21.21 -16.75 -4.24
C LYS A 345 19.93 -17.30 -4.84
N LEU A 346 19.83 -17.44 -6.16
CA LEU A 346 18.62 -17.92 -6.82
C LEU A 346 18.38 -19.40 -6.47
N LEU A 347 17.27 -19.63 -5.78
CA LEU A 347 16.78 -20.90 -5.26
C LEU A 347 15.68 -21.47 -6.16
N SER A 348 14.72 -20.66 -6.63
CA SER A 348 13.64 -21.15 -7.49
C SER A 348 13.37 -20.28 -8.72
N ILE A 349 12.88 -20.94 -9.78
CA ILE A 349 12.38 -20.28 -10.99
C ILE A 349 11.07 -20.94 -11.42
N SER A 350 10.01 -20.16 -11.55
CA SER A 350 8.72 -20.60 -12.11
C SER A 350 8.52 -19.98 -13.49
N PHE A 351 8.37 -20.81 -14.51
CA PHE A 351 8.20 -20.39 -15.91
C PHE A 351 6.71 -20.32 -16.29
N LEU A 352 6.39 -19.52 -17.32
CA LEU A 352 5.03 -19.39 -17.87
C LEU A 352 4.40 -20.71 -18.33
N SER A 353 5.21 -21.73 -18.59
CA SER A 353 4.73 -23.09 -18.93
C SER A 353 4.10 -23.83 -17.75
N GLY A 354 4.12 -23.23 -16.55
CA GLY A 354 3.77 -23.88 -15.29
C GLY A 354 4.88 -24.78 -14.74
N LEU A 355 6.07 -24.77 -15.36
CA LEU A 355 7.23 -25.50 -14.86
C LEU A 355 7.88 -24.68 -13.76
N SER A 356 7.99 -25.23 -12.55
CA SER A 356 8.84 -24.71 -11.49
C SER A 356 10.06 -25.59 -11.29
N LEU A 357 11.23 -24.96 -11.17
CA LEU A 357 12.48 -25.60 -10.84
C LEU A 357 13.05 -25.02 -9.55
N GLU A 358 13.47 -25.88 -8.63
CA GLU A 358 14.16 -25.54 -7.40
C GLU A 358 15.60 -26.05 -7.41
N ARG A 359 16.51 -25.26 -6.86
CA ARG A 359 17.91 -25.59 -6.66
C ARG A 359 18.09 -26.32 -5.34
N ARG A 360 18.65 -27.52 -5.37
CA ARG A 360 18.96 -28.26 -4.13
C ARG A 360 20.32 -27.85 -3.55
N ASP A 361 20.44 -27.94 -2.22
CA ASP A 361 21.53 -27.42 -1.34
C ASP A 361 22.98 -27.85 -1.67
N GLU A 362 23.20 -28.63 -2.73
CA GLU A 362 24.53 -29.06 -3.19
C GLU A 362 24.86 -28.57 -4.61
N GLY A 363 24.41 -27.35 -4.93
CA GLY A 363 25.25 -26.42 -5.68
C GLY A 363 25.24 -26.48 -7.20
N SER A 364 24.37 -27.23 -7.87
CA SER A 364 24.14 -27.12 -9.34
C SER A 364 22.89 -27.82 -9.86
N VAL A 365 22.25 -28.67 -9.05
CA VAL A 365 21.17 -29.54 -9.52
C VAL A 365 19.85 -28.86 -9.27
N TRP A 366 19.25 -28.38 -10.36
CA TRP A 366 17.84 -28.05 -10.41
C TRP A 366 17.01 -29.32 -10.32
N ALA A 367 15.82 -29.25 -9.75
CA ALA A 367 14.85 -30.33 -9.69
C ALA A 367 13.45 -29.74 -9.82
N PHE A 368 12.48 -30.56 -10.22
CA PHE A 368 11.08 -30.15 -10.17
C PHE A 368 10.67 -29.83 -8.73
N GLU A 369 10.00 -28.70 -8.56
CA GLU A 369 9.22 -28.40 -7.36
C GLU A 369 8.13 -29.49 -7.22
N ARG A 370 8.00 -30.06 -6.02
CA ARG A 370 7.21 -31.28 -5.78
C ARG A 370 5.75 -31.01 -5.46
#